data_AF-A0A1F8QI55-F1
#
_entry.id   AF-A0A1F8QI55-F1
#
_cell.length_a   1.000
_cell.length_b   1.000
_cell.length_c   1.000
_cell.angle_alpha   90.00
_cell.angle_beta   90.00
_cell.angle_gamma   90.00
#
_symmetry.space_group_name_H-M   'P 1'
#
loop_
_entity.id
_entity.type
_entity.pdbx_description
1 polymer ?
#
loop_
_entity_poly.entity_id
_entity_poly.type
_entity_poly.pdbx_seq_one_letter_code
_entity_poly.pdbx_strand_id
1 'polypeptide(L)'
;MIPALVGIITIPVFYFIVARLFGSSVGLISSALLAVSTWHIYWSQNVRFYALLLLFYSLALFSFYLALEENRPWLLLLSLILLGFAAQERMLALVLLPVVVSYLLALLVLPFEKPPGLNIRNLAIYFTPGLVVAIFIAGPFLGNLSAWTTGFGRINNNPLWLFSGFIYYVGFPLVCMACFGAVFLLLRKDRAGLFFGLAAIIPLFTIMAVSIIQFSANRYFFISLTSWITLASLATYELIRQLKGKARLLAVGVLVLLLGTSLSEDYLYYRYQNGNRDDWRSAFIFIRERLQDDDLVFAGDPDVGDYYLGQRTFSTGDFEESAFRSKFRRAWFVIDMNTQELYPQQLAWIEEHARQVANFDVPLRGRTFKMRVYLYDPAWETSLVIIKKETGLSYITSPV
;
A
#
# COMPACT_ATOMS: atom_id res chain seq x y z
N MET A 1 -0.87 -17.57 0.43
CA MET A 1 0.24 -17.96 1.33
C MET A 1 1.60 -17.40 0.91
N ILE A 2 1.95 -17.40 -0.39
CA ILE A 2 3.27 -16.92 -0.88
C ILE A 2 3.66 -15.51 -0.38
N PRO A 3 2.82 -14.46 -0.48
CA PRO A 3 3.21 -13.11 -0.06
C PRO A 3 3.58 -13.03 1.44
N ALA A 4 2.96 -13.87 2.27
CA ALA A 4 3.24 -13.90 3.71
C ALA A 4 4.62 -14.50 3.98
N LEU A 5 4.97 -15.58 3.28
CA LEU A 5 6.30 -16.19 3.37
C LEU A 5 7.38 -15.21 2.88
N VAL A 6 7.12 -14.51 1.77
CA VAL A 6 8.03 -13.47 1.25
C VAL A 6 8.21 -12.34 2.26
N GLY A 7 7.13 -11.84 2.86
CA GLY A 7 7.19 -10.85 3.93
C GLY A 7 8.03 -11.32 5.12
N ILE A 8 7.80 -12.56 5.59
CA ILE A 8 8.56 -13.16 6.69
C ILE A 8 10.05 -13.26 6.34
N ILE A 9 10.40 -13.71 5.14
CA ILE A 9 11.80 -13.87 4.69
C ILE A 9 12.49 -12.51 4.51
N THR A 10 11.74 -11.46 4.13
CA THR A 10 12.28 -10.10 3.98
C THR A 10 12.92 -9.59 5.28
N ILE A 11 12.36 -9.94 6.45
CA ILE A 11 12.85 -9.47 7.75
C ILE A 11 14.29 -9.93 8.07
N PRO A 12 14.62 -11.24 8.10
CA PRO A 12 15.98 -11.70 8.34
C PRO A 12 16.93 -11.32 7.19
N VAL A 13 16.48 -11.33 5.93
CA VAL A 13 17.30 -10.88 4.79
C VAL A 13 17.71 -9.42 4.97
N PHE A 14 16.76 -8.56 5.35
CA PHE A 14 17.02 -7.16 5.62
C PHE A 14 17.97 -6.97 6.81
N TYR A 15 17.79 -7.74 7.89
CA TYR A 15 18.73 -7.78 9.02
C TYR A 15 20.17 -8.03 8.55
N PHE A 16 20.42 -9.14 7.83
CA PHE A 16 21.79 -9.53 7.47
C PHE A 16 22.47 -8.50 6.56
N ILE A 17 21.73 -7.93 5.62
CA ILE A 17 22.26 -6.96 4.67
C ILE A 17 22.57 -5.63 5.36
N VAL A 18 21.65 -5.12 6.18
CA VAL A 18 21.87 -3.88 6.95
C VAL A 18 22.97 -4.08 7.98
N ALA A 19 23.00 -5.23 8.67
CA ALA A 19 24.04 -5.55 9.64
C ALA A 19 25.44 -5.64 9.02
N ARG A 20 25.53 -6.12 7.78
CA ARG A 20 26.79 -6.15 7.03
C ARG A 20 27.32 -4.75 6.74
N LEU A 21 26.45 -3.80 6.39
CA LEU A 21 26.83 -2.43 6.04
C LEU A 21 27.09 -1.54 7.25
N PHE A 22 26.25 -1.67 8.29
CA PHE A 22 26.16 -0.69 9.38
C PHE A 22 26.31 -1.28 10.78
N GLY A 23 26.57 -2.58 10.88
CA GLY A 23 26.72 -3.31 12.14
C GLY A 23 25.40 -3.90 12.66
N SER A 24 25.53 -4.92 13.52
CA SER A 24 24.41 -5.72 14.02
C SER A 24 23.33 -4.90 14.73
N SER A 25 23.71 -3.86 15.48
CA SER A 25 22.76 -2.98 16.18
C SER A 25 21.80 -2.27 15.22
N VAL A 26 22.32 -1.71 14.13
CA VAL A 26 21.49 -1.04 13.11
C VAL A 26 20.64 -2.07 12.38
N GLY A 27 21.20 -3.25 12.08
CA GLY A 27 20.46 -4.38 11.52
C GLY A 27 19.26 -4.77 12.38
N LEU A 28 19.44 -4.92 13.70
CA LEU A 28 18.38 -5.28 14.65
C LEU A 28 17.29 -4.21 14.71
N ILE A 29 17.66 -2.93 14.78
CA ILE A 29 16.67 -1.84 14.81
C ILE A 29 15.88 -1.83 13.50
N SER A 30 16.54 -1.94 12.35
CA SER A 30 15.90 -1.98 11.04
C SER A 30 14.96 -3.17 10.86
N SER A 31 15.37 -4.37 11.26
CA SER A 31 14.52 -5.55 11.14
C SER A 31 13.34 -5.52 12.11
N ALA A 32 13.54 -5.00 13.33
CA ALA A 32 12.45 -4.79 14.28
C ALA A 32 11.41 -3.80 13.74
N LEU A 33 11.84 -2.64 13.23
CA LEU A 33 10.93 -1.65 12.63
C LEU A 33 10.19 -2.20 11.40
N LEU A 34 10.85 -3.00 10.56
CA LEU A 34 10.21 -3.65 9.42
C LEU A 34 9.21 -4.72 9.86
N ALA A 35 9.53 -5.50 10.90
CA ALA A 35 8.68 -6.57 11.40
C ALA A 35 7.35 -6.07 11.98
N VAL A 36 7.35 -4.89 12.60
CA VAL A 36 6.14 -4.24 13.16
C VAL A 36 5.55 -3.18 12.23
N SER A 37 6.03 -3.07 10.98
CA SER A 37 5.46 -2.11 10.04
C SER A 37 4.11 -2.60 9.55
N THR A 38 3.03 -1.94 9.97
CA THR A 38 1.65 -2.24 9.52
C THR A 38 1.53 -2.26 7.99
N TRP A 39 2.29 -1.41 7.29
CA TRP A 39 2.28 -1.39 5.83
C TRP A 39 2.95 -2.62 5.21
N HIS A 40 4.06 -3.08 5.79
CA HIS A 40 4.71 -4.32 5.41
C HIS A 40 3.84 -5.54 5.71
N ILE A 41 3.23 -5.59 6.90
CA ILE A 41 2.29 -6.65 7.30
C ILE A 41 1.10 -6.70 6.33
N TYR A 42 0.48 -5.55 6.04
CA TYR A 42 -0.65 -5.46 5.12
C TYR A 42 -0.30 -6.05 3.76
N TRP A 43 0.78 -5.61 3.11
CA TRP A 43 1.14 -6.13 1.79
C TRP A 43 1.60 -7.57 1.79
N SER A 44 2.14 -8.07 2.92
CA SER A 44 2.48 -9.48 3.10
C SER A 44 1.24 -10.39 3.16
N GLN A 45 0.05 -9.85 3.45
CA GLN A 45 -1.20 -10.61 3.49
C GLN A 45 -2.03 -10.52 2.20
N ASN A 46 -1.63 -9.65 1.27
CA ASN A 46 -2.37 -9.44 0.03
C ASN A 46 -1.82 -10.34 -1.08
N VAL A 47 -2.70 -11.02 -1.84
CA VAL A 47 -2.32 -11.79 -3.04
C VAL A 47 -2.00 -10.83 -4.19
N ARG A 48 -0.92 -10.07 -4.01
CA ARG A 48 -0.38 -9.08 -4.95
C ARG A 48 1.15 -9.07 -4.87
N PHE A 49 1.78 -8.55 -5.91
CA PHE A 49 3.22 -8.53 -6.12
C PHE A 49 4.02 -7.62 -5.16
N TYR A 50 3.40 -6.78 -4.34
CA TYR A 50 4.09 -5.72 -3.58
C TYR A 50 5.18 -6.24 -2.62
N ALA A 51 4.92 -7.33 -1.90
CA ALA A 51 5.92 -7.91 -0.98
C ALA A 51 7.16 -8.42 -1.72
N LEU A 52 6.95 -9.09 -2.86
CA LEU A 52 8.03 -9.62 -3.70
C LEU A 52 8.81 -8.50 -4.40
N LEU A 53 8.10 -7.49 -4.89
CA LEU A 53 8.68 -6.26 -5.44
C LEU A 53 9.58 -5.55 -4.42
N LEU A 54 9.11 -5.37 -3.18
CA LEU A 54 9.92 -4.77 -2.11
C LEU A 54 11.19 -5.56 -1.85
N LEU A 55 11.09 -6.89 -1.75
CA LEU A 55 12.23 -7.77 -1.50
C LEU A 55 13.28 -7.64 -2.61
N PHE A 56 12.91 -7.87 -3.87
CA PHE A 56 13.86 -7.83 -4.98
C PHE A 56 14.42 -6.43 -5.23
N TYR A 57 13.61 -5.38 -5.12
CA TYR A 57 14.08 -4.00 -5.23
C TYR A 57 15.10 -3.67 -4.13
N SER A 58 14.80 -4.03 -2.89
CA SER A 58 15.71 -3.80 -1.75
C SER A 58 17.00 -4.58 -1.96
N LEU A 59 16.93 -5.86 -2.32
CA LEU A 59 18.13 -6.64 -2.60
C LEU A 59 18.97 -6.03 -3.74
N ALA A 60 18.34 -5.52 -4.81
CA ALA A 60 19.03 -4.87 -5.91
C ALA A 60 19.72 -3.57 -5.45
N LEU A 61 19.00 -2.72 -4.73
CA LEU A 61 19.47 -1.45 -4.16
C LEU A 61 20.69 -1.68 -3.24
N PHE A 62 20.57 -2.60 -2.30
CA PHE A 62 21.62 -2.88 -1.33
C PHE A 62 22.81 -3.61 -1.95
N SER A 63 22.59 -4.54 -2.90
CA SER A 63 23.68 -5.20 -3.62
C SER A 63 24.49 -4.20 -4.44
N PHE A 64 23.84 -3.24 -5.10
CA PHE A 64 24.53 -2.16 -5.81
C PHE A 64 25.43 -1.35 -4.87
N TYR A 65 24.88 -0.90 -3.74
CA TYR A 65 25.62 -0.11 -2.77
C TYR A 65 26.83 -0.89 -2.21
N LEU A 66 26.60 -2.12 -1.77
CA LEU A 66 27.62 -3.01 -1.23
C LEU A 66 28.72 -3.31 -2.26
N ALA A 67 28.36 -3.45 -3.55
CA ALA A 67 29.33 -3.68 -4.62
C ALA A 67 30.33 -2.54 -4.75
N LEU A 68 29.86 -1.29 -4.63
CA LEU A 68 30.72 -0.11 -4.70
C LEU A 68 31.56 0.05 -3.43
N GLU A 69 30.96 -0.16 -2.26
CA GLU A 69 31.66 -0.03 -0.97
C GLU A 69 32.74 -1.09 -0.76
N GLU A 70 32.48 -2.35 -1.14
CA GLU A 70 33.42 -3.46 -0.96
C GLU A 70 34.26 -3.76 -2.22
N ASN A 71 34.09 -3.01 -3.31
CA ASN A 71 34.68 -3.28 -4.63
C ASN A 71 34.47 -4.74 -5.10
N ARG A 72 33.21 -5.21 -5.04
CA ARG A 72 32.80 -6.57 -5.40
C ARG A 72 31.94 -6.57 -6.66
N PRO A 73 32.53 -6.67 -7.87
CA PRO A 73 31.80 -6.49 -9.12
C PRO A 73 30.67 -7.49 -9.36
N TRP A 74 30.74 -8.71 -8.81
CA TRP A 74 29.68 -9.70 -8.97
C TRP A 74 28.35 -9.24 -8.33
N LEU A 75 28.40 -8.40 -7.29
CA LEU A 75 27.21 -7.82 -6.67
C LEU A 75 26.51 -6.79 -7.58
N LEU A 76 27.23 -6.20 -8.53
CA LEU A 76 26.63 -5.34 -9.57
C LEU A 76 25.76 -6.17 -10.53
N LEU A 77 26.26 -7.34 -10.93
CA LEU A 77 25.48 -8.28 -11.76
C LEU A 77 24.28 -8.82 -10.99
N LEU A 78 24.47 -9.19 -9.71
CA LEU A 78 23.38 -9.59 -8.84
C LEU A 78 22.32 -8.48 -8.73
N SER A 79 22.74 -7.23 -8.55
CA SER A 79 21.85 -6.07 -8.50
C SER A 79 21.01 -5.94 -9.76
N LEU A 80 21.62 -6.08 -10.96
CA LEU A 80 20.88 -6.06 -12.23
C LEU A 80 19.88 -7.22 -12.37
N ILE A 81 20.27 -8.44 -11.97
CA ILE A 81 19.38 -9.61 -12.02
C ILE A 81 18.17 -9.41 -11.12
N LEU A 82 18.39 -8.97 -9.88
CA LEU A 82 17.32 -8.68 -8.93
C LEU A 82 16.45 -7.52 -9.37
N LEU A 83 17.02 -6.48 -9.97
CA LEU A 83 16.26 -5.39 -10.58
C LEU A 83 15.42 -5.91 -11.74
N GLY A 84 15.92 -6.86 -12.53
CA GLY A 84 15.16 -7.56 -13.57
C GLY A 84 13.93 -8.28 -13.01
N PHE A 85 14.10 -9.07 -11.94
CA PHE A 85 12.97 -9.72 -11.25
C PHE A 85 11.98 -8.69 -10.68
N ALA A 86 12.47 -7.61 -10.06
CA ALA A 86 11.61 -6.54 -9.58
C ALA A 86 10.84 -5.84 -10.72
N ALA A 87 11.48 -5.59 -11.86
CA ALA A 87 10.88 -4.96 -13.02
C ALA A 87 9.82 -5.86 -13.70
N GLN A 88 10.00 -7.19 -13.65
CA GLN A 88 9.02 -8.16 -14.11
C GLN A 88 7.72 -8.10 -13.29
N GLU A 89 7.82 -7.91 -11.98
CA GLU A 89 6.64 -7.68 -11.12
C GLU A 89 5.97 -6.33 -11.44
N ARG A 90 6.79 -5.27 -11.55
CA ARG A 90 6.32 -3.94 -11.96
C ARG A 90 7.47 -3.08 -12.48
N MET A 91 7.27 -2.46 -13.64
CA MET A 91 8.23 -1.50 -14.23
C MET A 91 8.58 -0.32 -13.31
N LEU A 92 7.78 -0.04 -12.28
CA LEU A 92 8.09 0.91 -11.21
C LEU A 92 9.46 0.64 -10.56
N ALA A 93 9.93 -0.62 -10.51
CA ALA A 93 11.25 -0.95 -10.00
C ALA A 93 12.39 -0.21 -10.72
N LEU A 94 12.20 0.16 -11.98
CA LEU A 94 13.19 0.89 -12.78
C LEU A 94 13.49 2.30 -12.24
N VAL A 95 12.73 2.80 -11.27
CA VAL A 95 13.08 4.00 -10.49
C VAL A 95 14.41 3.82 -9.73
N LEU A 96 14.92 2.60 -9.57
CA LEU A 96 16.29 2.38 -9.09
C LEU A 96 17.35 3.02 -10.02
N LEU A 97 17.08 3.11 -11.34
CA LEU A 97 18.02 3.68 -12.29
C LEU A 97 18.28 5.18 -12.04
N PRO A 98 17.27 6.06 -11.95
CA PRO A 98 17.51 7.45 -11.57
C PRO A 98 18.13 7.57 -10.17
N VAL A 99 17.83 6.67 -9.21
CA VAL A 99 18.52 6.65 -7.90
C VAL A 99 20.03 6.44 -8.08
N VAL A 100 20.42 5.41 -8.83
CA VAL A 100 21.83 5.09 -9.12
C VAL A 100 22.52 6.23 -9.87
N VAL A 101 21.89 6.74 -10.94
CA VAL A 101 22.44 7.84 -11.75
C VAL A 101 22.61 9.10 -10.90
N SER A 102 21.60 9.50 -10.14
CA SER A 102 21.68 10.66 -9.25
C SER A 102 22.76 10.49 -8.19
N TYR A 103 22.94 9.29 -7.63
CA TYR A 103 24.01 9.01 -6.66
C TYR A 103 25.40 9.17 -7.28
N LEU A 104 25.62 8.58 -8.46
CA LEU A 104 26.91 8.69 -9.16
C LEU A 104 27.21 10.13 -9.58
N LEU A 105 26.22 10.85 -10.10
CA LEU A 105 26.36 12.28 -10.41
C LEU A 105 26.67 13.11 -9.17
N ALA A 106 26.00 12.83 -8.05
CA ALA A 106 26.26 13.50 -6.79
C ALA A 106 27.69 13.23 -6.28
N LEU A 107 28.22 12.01 -6.42
CA LEU A 107 29.63 11.71 -6.10
C LEU A 107 30.65 12.40 -7.03
N LEU A 108 30.24 12.80 -8.24
CA LEU A 108 31.09 13.55 -9.17
C LEU A 108 31.12 15.05 -8.85
N VAL A 109 29.98 15.61 -8.44
CA VAL A 109 29.80 17.06 -8.25
C VAL A 109 30.02 17.51 -6.81
N LEU A 110 29.61 16.69 -5.84
CA LEU A 110 29.68 17.03 -4.42
C LEU A 110 30.97 16.49 -3.79
N PRO A 111 31.48 17.13 -2.73
CA PRO A 111 32.77 16.78 -2.12
C PRO A 111 32.67 15.57 -1.18
N PHE A 112 32.19 14.43 -1.70
CA PHE A 112 32.16 13.13 -1.03
C PHE A 112 33.40 12.31 -1.41
N GLU A 113 33.87 11.47 -0.49
CA GLU A 113 34.89 10.48 -0.82
C GLU A 113 34.31 9.46 -1.81
N LYS A 114 35.10 9.07 -2.82
CA LYS A 114 34.66 8.11 -3.83
C LYS A 114 34.79 6.69 -3.28
N PRO A 115 33.78 5.82 -3.48
CA PRO A 115 33.91 4.44 -3.07
C PRO A 115 35.00 3.69 -3.83
N PRO A 116 35.66 2.71 -3.20
CA PRO A 116 36.76 1.98 -3.82
C PRO A 116 36.31 1.22 -5.08
N GLY A 117 35.04 0.80 -5.12
CA GLY A 117 34.43 0.19 -6.28
C GLY A 117 33.97 1.18 -7.37
N LEU A 118 34.13 2.49 -7.20
CA LEU A 118 33.83 3.47 -8.24
C LEU A 118 35.00 3.55 -9.24
N ASN A 119 35.01 2.63 -10.20
CA ASN A 119 35.98 2.59 -11.28
C ASN A 119 35.31 2.24 -12.61
N ILE A 120 35.99 2.53 -13.74
CA ILE A 120 35.42 2.36 -15.07
C ILE A 120 35.00 0.91 -15.37
N ARG A 121 35.73 -0.08 -14.84
CA ARG A 121 35.42 -1.50 -14.99
C ARG A 121 34.07 -1.82 -14.34
N ASN A 122 33.87 -1.42 -13.09
CA ASN A 122 32.62 -1.66 -12.36
C ASN A 122 31.45 -0.91 -13.00
N LEU A 123 31.68 0.33 -13.45
CA LEU A 123 30.68 1.08 -14.21
C LEU A 123 30.30 0.35 -15.51
N ALA A 124 31.26 -0.17 -16.26
CA ALA A 124 30.99 -0.96 -17.46
C ALA A 124 30.22 -2.26 -17.15
N ILE A 125 30.59 -2.97 -16.08
CA ILE A 125 29.90 -4.20 -15.65
C ILE A 125 28.42 -3.93 -15.32
N TYR A 126 28.10 -2.77 -14.75
CA TYR A 126 26.73 -2.42 -14.41
C TYR A 126 25.96 -1.82 -15.60
N PHE A 127 26.54 -0.84 -16.28
CA PHE A 127 25.82 -0.07 -17.31
C PHE A 127 25.81 -0.75 -18.68
N THR A 128 26.80 -1.56 -19.06
CA THR A 128 26.80 -2.21 -20.38
C THR A 128 25.68 -3.24 -20.49
N PRO A 129 25.52 -4.22 -19.58
CA PRO A 129 24.38 -5.15 -19.63
C PRO A 129 23.06 -4.42 -19.38
N GLY A 130 23.04 -3.44 -18.47
CA GLY A 130 21.86 -2.61 -18.19
C GLY A 130 21.37 -1.85 -19.42
N LEU A 131 22.27 -1.29 -20.24
CA LEU A 131 21.93 -0.60 -21.48
C LEU A 131 21.37 -1.57 -22.52
N VAL A 132 21.96 -2.75 -22.68
CA VAL A 132 21.45 -3.79 -23.58
C VAL A 132 20.01 -4.16 -23.20
N VAL A 133 19.77 -4.46 -21.91
CA VAL A 133 18.43 -4.76 -21.40
C VAL A 133 17.48 -3.58 -21.59
N ALA A 134 17.92 -2.35 -21.35
CA ALA A 134 17.11 -1.15 -21.54
C ALA A 134 16.70 -0.98 -23.01
N ILE A 135 17.59 -1.24 -23.97
CA ILE A 135 17.26 -1.21 -25.41
C ILE A 135 16.23 -2.28 -25.75
N PHE A 136 16.39 -3.51 -25.25
CA PHE A 136 15.42 -4.58 -25.47
C PHE A 136 14.04 -4.27 -24.88
N ILE A 137 13.98 -3.69 -23.68
CA ILE A 137 12.73 -3.29 -23.04
C ILE A 137 12.11 -2.09 -23.78
N ALA A 138 12.91 -1.07 -24.13
CA ALA A 138 12.43 0.16 -24.75
C ALA A 138 12.02 -0.01 -26.22
N GLY A 139 12.66 -0.92 -26.96
CA GLY A 139 12.43 -1.11 -28.40
C GLY A 139 10.95 -1.27 -28.78
N PRO A 140 10.18 -2.17 -28.14
CA PRO A 140 8.75 -2.30 -28.39
C PRO A 140 7.94 -1.04 -28.09
N PHE A 141 8.29 -0.29 -27.03
CA PHE A 141 7.60 0.96 -26.68
C PHE A 141 7.89 2.08 -27.68
N LEU A 142 9.13 2.18 -28.16
CA LEU A 142 9.53 3.16 -29.17
C LEU A 142 8.92 2.85 -30.54
N GLY A 143 8.75 1.56 -30.88
CA GLY A 143 8.15 1.14 -32.14
C GLY A 143 6.63 1.39 -32.23
N ASN A 144 5.93 1.51 -31.11
CA ASN A 144 4.49 1.78 -31.08
C ASN A 144 4.08 2.66 -29.90
N LEU A 145 4.64 3.88 -29.88
CA LEU A 145 4.40 4.85 -28.80
C LEU A 145 2.93 5.19 -28.64
N SER A 146 2.19 5.32 -29.75
CA SER A 146 0.75 5.65 -29.74
C SER A 146 -0.07 4.60 -29.00
N ALA A 147 0.16 3.30 -29.27
CA ALA A 147 -0.54 2.24 -28.55
C ALA A 147 -0.22 2.26 -27.06
N TRP A 148 1.03 2.53 -26.68
CA TRP A 148 1.42 2.58 -25.28
C TRP A 148 0.80 3.77 -24.53
N THR A 149 0.68 4.93 -25.16
CA THR A 149 0.11 6.13 -24.53
C THR A 149 -1.42 6.10 -24.40
N THR A 150 -2.12 5.21 -25.09
CA THR A 150 -3.60 5.09 -25.00
C THR A 150 -4.14 4.87 -23.58
N GLY A 151 -3.36 4.23 -22.71
CA GLY A 151 -3.72 3.99 -21.30
C GLY A 151 -3.30 5.09 -20.34
N PHE A 152 -2.71 6.18 -20.84
CA PHE A 152 -2.29 7.33 -20.04
C PHE A 152 -3.35 8.43 -20.00
N GLY A 153 -3.42 9.16 -18.89
CA GLY A 153 -4.31 10.31 -18.72
C GLY A 153 -5.41 10.13 -17.66
N ARG A 154 -5.53 8.94 -17.05
CA ARG A 154 -6.46 8.76 -15.93
C ARG A 154 -5.84 9.29 -14.65
N ILE A 155 -6.12 10.54 -14.31
CA ILE A 155 -5.68 11.16 -13.06
C ILE A 155 -6.68 10.81 -11.94
N ASN A 156 -6.18 10.45 -10.76
CA ASN A 156 -7.03 10.07 -9.62
C ASN A 156 -6.60 10.68 -8.28
N ASN A 157 -5.32 10.97 -8.08
CA ASN A 157 -4.79 11.50 -6.83
C ASN A 157 -3.85 12.66 -7.14
N ASN A 158 -3.93 13.72 -6.34
CA ASN A 158 -2.97 14.83 -6.43
C ASN A 158 -1.70 14.53 -5.61
N PRO A 159 -0.57 15.23 -5.88
CA PRO A 159 0.70 15.01 -5.18
C PRO A 159 0.63 15.15 -3.66
N LEU A 160 -0.15 16.11 -3.13
CA LEU A 160 -0.25 16.37 -1.70
C LEU A 160 -1.03 15.27 -0.96
N TRP A 161 -2.06 14.73 -1.61
CA TRP A 161 -2.79 13.56 -1.13
C TRP A 161 -1.88 12.33 -1.06
N LEU A 162 -1.07 12.14 -2.10
CA LEU A 162 -0.09 11.05 -2.12
C LEU A 162 0.99 11.22 -1.04
N PHE A 163 1.47 12.44 -0.82
CA PHE A 163 2.44 12.73 0.24
C PHE A 163 1.84 12.48 1.64
N SER A 164 0.59 12.89 1.85
CA SER A 164 -0.13 12.65 3.11
C SER A 164 -0.33 11.15 3.35
N GLY A 165 -0.72 10.41 2.32
CA GLY A 165 -0.83 8.95 2.37
C GLY A 165 0.51 8.27 2.64
N PHE A 166 1.59 8.74 2.00
CA PHE A 166 2.95 8.26 2.26
C PHE A 166 3.34 8.42 3.75
N ILE A 167 3.13 9.60 4.33
CA ILE A 167 3.39 9.85 5.77
C ILE A 167 2.54 8.92 6.64
N TYR A 168 1.27 8.75 6.29
CA TYR A 168 0.36 7.86 7.01
C TYR A 168 0.85 6.41 7.01
N TYR A 169 1.22 5.86 5.85
CA TYR A 169 1.61 4.46 5.73
C TYR A 169 3.02 4.15 6.24
N VAL A 170 3.98 5.06 6.07
CA VAL A 170 5.35 4.88 6.61
C VAL A 170 5.41 5.18 8.11
N GLY A 171 4.54 6.07 8.59
CA GLY A 171 4.49 6.53 9.97
C GLY A 171 5.26 7.84 10.14
N PHE A 172 4.55 8.87 10.60
CA PHE A 172 5.11 10.21 10.78
C PHE A 172 6.40 10.25 11.63
N PRO A 173 6.48 9.59 12.81
CA PRO A 173 7.72 9.56 13.59
C PRO A 173 8.89 8.93 12.82
N LEU A 174 8.63 7.88 12.03
CA LEU A 174 9.65 7.19 11.25
C LEU A 174 10.16 8.06 10.10
N VAL A 175 9.27 8.75 9.40
CA VAL A 175 9.64 9.74 8.35
C VAL A 175 10.49 10.85 8.95
N CYS A 176 10.10 11.42 10.10
CA CYS A 176 10.90 12.47 10.76
C CYS A 176 12.30 11.97 11.15
N MET A 177 12.40 10.78 11.73
CA MET A 177 13.68 10.18 12.12
C MET A 177 14.56 9.83 10.92
N ALA A 178 13.97 9.36 9.82
CA ALA A 178 14.68 9.10 8.58
C ALA A 178 15.19 10.38 7.92
N CYS A 179 14.40 11.44 7.88
CA CYS A 179 14.83 12.76 7.40
C CYS A 179 15.99 13.31 8.24
N PHE A 180 15.87 13.22 9.58
CA PHE A 180 16.96 13.60 10.48
C PHE A 180 18.22 12.76 10.22
N GLY A 181 18.08 11.45 10.05
CA GLY A 181 19.18 10.55 9.70
C GLY A 181 19.86 10.90 8.38
N ALA A 182 19.07 11.17 7.33
CA ALA A 182 19.59 11.57 6.03
C ALA A 182 20.38 12.88 6.13
N VAL A 183 19.82 13.92 6.76
CA VAL A 183 20.50 15.21 6.95
C VAL A 183 21.77 15.03 7.78
N PHE A 184 21.70 14.32 8.89
CA PHE A 184 22.84 14.06 9.77
C PHE A 184 24.00 13.35 9.03
N LEU A 185 23.69 12.32 8.23
CA LEU A 185 24.69 11.59 7.45
C LEU A 185 25.25 12.44 6.31
N LEU A 186 24.42 13.22 5.62
CA LEU A 186 24.86 14.14 4.57
C LEU A 186 25.80 15.23 5.11
N LEU A 187 25.52 15.78 6.29
CA LEU A 187 26.41 16.73 6.97
C LEU A 187 27.78 16.12 7.31
N ARG A 188 27.82 14.82 7.56
CA ARG A 188 29.06 14.06 7.76
C ARG A 188 29.71 13.56 6.46
N LYS A 189 29.13 13.92 5.31
CA LYS A 189 29.55 13.44 3.98
C LYS A 189 29.57 11.91 3.88
N ASP A 190 28.65 11.27 4.59
CA ASP A 190 28.49 9.83 4.57
C ASP A 190 27.77 9.38 3.29
N ARG A 191 28.40 8.46 2.57
CA ARG A 191 27.90 7.94 1.28
C ARG A 191 26.60 7.16 1.41
N ALA A 192 26.36 6.49 2.53
CA ALA A 192 25.12 5.79 2.79
C ALA A 192 23.97 6.78 2.98
N GLY A 193 24.22 7.89 3.69
CA GLY A 193 23.27 9.00 3.80
C GLY A 193 22.84 9.53 2.45
N LEU A 194 23.79 9.71 1.53
CA LEU A 194 23.52 10.13 0.16
C LEU A 194 22.71 9.09 -0.61
N PHE A 195 23.18 7.83 -0.64
CA PHE A 195 22.56 6.78 -1.45
C PHE A 195 21.15 6.42 -0.96
N PHE A 196 20.98 6.11 0.33
CA PHE A 196 19.68 5.74 0.90
C PHE A 196 18.75 6.95 1.01
N GLY A 197 19.29 8.17 1.18
CA GLY A 197 18.52 9.42 1.05
C GLY A 197 17.91 9.57 -0.33
N LEU A 198 18.72 9.42 -1.39
CA LEU A 198 18.24 9.43 -2.78
C LEU A 198 17.24 8.30 -3.05
N ALA A 199 17.50 7.09 -2.55
CA ALA A 199 16.61 5.93 -2.68
C ALA A 199 15.29 6.09 -1.91
N ALA A 200 15.24 6.97 -0.90
CA ALA A 200 14.01 7.32 -0.19
C ALA A 200 13.21 8.40 -0.93
N ILE A 201 13.89 9.47 -1.39
CA ILE A 201 13.22 10.65 -1.96
C ILE A 201 12.89 10.54 -3.45
N ILE A 202 13.72 9.89 -4.27
CA ILE A 202 13.49 9.82 -5.71
C ILE A 202 12.20 9.04 -6.02
N PRO A 203 11.95 7.84 -5.46
CA PRO A 203 10.66 7.18 -5.65
C PRO A 203 9.47 8.05 -5.20
N LEU A 204 9.60 8.78 -4.09
CA LEU A 204 8.57 9.70 -3.60
C LEU A 204 8.27 10.80 -4.63
N PHE A 205 9.29 11.55 -5.06
CA PHE A 205 9.10 12.64 -6.00
C PHE A 205 8.71 12.16 -7.40
N THR A 206 9.23 11.03 -7.86
CA THR A 206 8.86 10.46 -9.16
C THR A 206 7.38 10.08 -9.19
N ILE A 207 6.88 9.36 -8.19
CA ILE A 207 5.46 8.96 -8.16
C ILE A 207 4.56 10.20 -7.97
N MET A 208 4.97 11.18 -7.16
CA MET A 208 4.25 12.45 -7.03
C MET A 208 4.19 13.22 -8.36
N ALA A 209 5.30 13.30 -9.11
CA ALA A 209 5.33 13.94 -10.41
C ALA A 209 4.45 13.21 -11.44
N VAL A 210 4.52 11.88 -11.48
CA VAL A 210 3.69 11.05 -12.38
C VAL A 210 2.19 11.19 -12.07
N SER A 211 1.82 11.42 -10.80
CA SER A 211 0.41 11.58 -10.40
C SER A 211 -0.31 12.75 -11.07
N ILE A 212 0.43 13.73 -11.57
CA ILE A 212 -0.11 14.90 -12.28
C ILE A 212 -0.68 14.51 -13.65
N ILE A 213 -0.15 13.44 -14.26
CA ILE A 213 -0.49 13.04 -15.64
C ILE A 213 -1.08 11.63 -15.73
N GLN A 214 -0.98 10.82 -14.67
CA GLN A 214 -1.35 9.42 -14.72
C GLN A 214 -1.75 8.84 -13.37
N PHE A 215 -2.54 7.76 -13.42
CA PHE A 215 -3.02 7.05 -12.25
C PHE A 215 -1.86 6.70 -11.32
N SER A 216 -1.94 7.18 -10.09
CA SER A 216 -0.92 6.98 -9.07
C SER A 216 -1.58 6.66 -7.74
N ALA A 217 -0.97 5.78 -6.96
CA ALA A 217 -1.54 5.34 -5.70
C ALA A 217 -0.45 5.22 -4.64
N ASN A 218 -0.80 5.50 -3.38
CA ASN A 218 0.12 5.48 -2.24
C ASN A 218 0.93 4.19 -2.11
N ARG A 219 0.34 3.05 -2.48
CA ARG A 219 1.00 1.73 -2.50
C ARG A 219 2.28 1.67 -3.33
N TYR A 220 2.49 2.58 -4.28
CA TYR A 220 3.69 2.63 -5.10
C TYR A 220 4.92 3.11 -4.32
N PHE A 221 4.77 3.91 -3.25
CA PHE A 221 5.91 4.28 -2.41
C PHE A 221 6.42 3.13 -1.54
N PHE A 222 5.69 2.01 -1.46
CA PHE A 222 6.07 0.86 -0.65
C PHE A 222 7.48 0.36 -0.99
N ILE A 223 7.89 0.49 -2.26
CA ILE A 223 9.20 0.07 -2.76
C ILE A 223 10.39 0.76 -2.06
N SER A 224 10.22 1.97 -1.51
CA SER A 224 11.28 2.71 -0.81
C SER A 224 11.26 2.53 0.71
N LEU A 225 10.35 1.71 1.25
CA LEU A 225 10.17 1.53 2.70
C LEU A 225 11.46 1.14 3.43
N THR A 226 12.27 0.24 2.85
CA THR A 226 13.53 -0.20 3.45
C THR A 226 14.58 0.92 3.54
N SER A 227 14.58 1.87 2.60
CA SER A 227 15.45 3.05 2.66
C SER A 227 15.05 3.98 3.81
N TRP A 228 13.75 4.25 3.97
CA TRP A 228 13.21 5.04 5.08
C TRP A 228 13.55 4.41 6.44
N ILE A 229 13.33 3.11 6.59
CA ILE A 229 13.66 2.38 7.82
C ILE A 229 15.18 2.42 8.08
N THR A 230 16.02 2.20 7.07
CA THR A 230 17.49 2.20 7.24
C THR A 230 18.00 3.55 7.75
N LEU A 231 17.51 4.65 7.17
CA LEU A 231 17.88 6.00 7.60
C LEU A 231 17.43 6.28 9.03
N ALA A 232 16.20 5.91 9.39
CA ALA A 232 15.69 6.06 10.76
C ALA A 232 16.49 5.24 11.77
N SER A 233 16.85 4.00 11.43
CA SER A 233 17.66 3.12 12.26
C SER A 233 19.06 3.67 12.50
N LEU A 234 19.72 4.18 11.45
CA LEU A 234 21.04 4.81 11.56
C LEU A 234 21.00 6.02 12.49
N ALA A 235 20.01 6.90 12.32
CA ALA A 235 19.86 8.08 13.17
C ALA A 235 19.60 7.70 14.63
N THR A 236 18.72 6.73 14.85
CA THR A 236 18.37 6.25 16.19
C THR A 236 19.56 5.60 16.89
N TYR A 237 20.32 4.76 16.17
CA TYR A 237 21.53 4.14 16.69
C TYR A 237 22.59 5.17 17.07
N GLU A 238 22.85 6.14 16.19
CA GLU A 238 23.85 7.19 16.45
C GLU A 238 23.45 8.09 17.62
N LEU A 239 22.16 8.42 17.78
CA LEU A 239 21.66 9.14 18.96
C LEU A 239 21.92 8.35 20.26
N ILE A 240 21.57 7.06 20.28
CA ILE A 240 21.77 6.21 21.47
C ILE A 240 23.26 6.06 21.80
N ARG A 241 24.11 5.95 20.78
CA ARG A 241 25.56 5.76 20.93
C ARG A 241 26.26 7.01 21.45
N GLN A 242 25.90 8.20 20.95
CA GLN A 242 26.59 9.45 21.28
C GLN A 242 26.14 10.06 22.61
N LEU A 243 24.89 9.82 23.02
CA LEU A 243 24.33 10.40 24.24
C LEU A 243 24.65 9.56 25.48
N LYS A 244 24.77 10.22 26.63
CA LYS A 244 25.04 9.60 27.94
C LYS A 244 23.98 9.99 28.98
N GLY A 245 23.88 9.19 30.05
CA GLY A 245 22.97 9.48 31.18
C GLY A 245 21.50 9.63 30.76
N LYS A 246 20.82 10.66 31.28
CA LYS A 246 19.39 10.94 31.00
C LYS A 246 19.11 11.19 29.51
N ALA A 247 20.05 11.78 28.76
CA ALA A 247 19.86 12.02 27.33
C ALA A 247 19.83 10.71 26.52
N ARG A 248 20.59 9.69 26.96
CA ARG A 248 20.52 8.35 26.36
C ARG A 248 19.17 7.69 26.59
N LEU A 249 18.57 7.88 27.77
CA LEU A 249 17.21 7.39 28.05
C LEU A 249 16.18 8.01 27.11
N LEU A 250 16.31 9.32 26.80
CA LEU A 250 15.45 9.98 25.81
C LEU A 250 15.63 9.38 24.40
N ALA A 251 16.87 9.10 23.98
CA ALA A 251 17.12 8.46 22.68
C ALA A 251 16.55 7.04 22.59
N VAL A 252 16.64 6.26 23.68
CA VAL A 252 15.95 4.96 23.78
C VAL A 252 14.44 5.15 23.75
N GLY A 253 13.91 6.20 24.40
CA GLY A 253 12.51 6.59 24.33
C GLY A 253 12.04 6.89 22.90
N VAL A 254 12.89 7.48 22.04
CA VAL A 254 12.59 7.66 20.61
C VAL A 254 12.44 6.31 19.91
N LEU A 255 13.34 5.34 20.14
CA LEU A 255 13.19 3.99 19.58
C LEU A 255 11.89 3.32 20.05
N VAL A 256 11.57 3.44 21.34
CA VAL A 256 10.32 2.92 21.91
C VAL A 256 9.11 3.60 21.29
N LEU A 257 9.17 4.91 21.01
CA LEU A 257 8.11 5.63 20.30
C LEU A 257 7.95 5.12 18.87
N LEU A 258 9.05 4.93 18.12
CA LEU A 258 8.99 4.39 16.75
C LEU A 258 8.30 3.03 16.74
N LEU A 259 8.75 2.09 17.58
CA LEU A 259 8.15 0.76 17.69
C LEU A 259 6.71 0.81 18.22
N GLY A 260 6.47 1.62 19.25
CA GLY A 260 5.17 1.76 19.91
C GLY A 260 4.10 2.31 18.98
N THR A 261 4.45 3.28 18.11
CA THR A 261 3.51 3.80 17.13
C THR A 261 3.08 2.72 16.14
N SER A 262 4.03 1.96 15.57
CA SER A 262 3.69 0.89 14.62
C SER A 262 2.95 -0.28 15.29
N LEU A 263 3.36 -0.69 16.50
CA LEU A 263 2.65 -1.71 17.29
C LEU A 263 1.22 -1.27 17.65
N SER A 264 1.01 0.02 17.92
CA SER A 264 -0.34 0.54 18.20
C SER A 264 -1.23 0.48 16.96
N GLU A 265 -0.68 0.75 15.78
CA GLU A 265 -1.40 0.60 14.51
C GLU A 265 -1.66 -0.88 14.22
N ASP A 266 -0.73 -1.78 14.49
CA ASP A 266 -0.93 -3.23 14.34
C ASP A 266 -2.03 -3.75 15.29
N TYR A 267 -2.10 -3.23 16.52
CA TYR A 267 -3.19 -3.56 17.43
C TYR A 267 -4.55 -3.16 16.86
N LEU A 268 -4.67 -1.95 16.31
CA LEU A 268 -5.90 -1.50 15.64
C LEU A 268 -6.19 -2.33 14.39
N TYR A 269 -5.17 -2.60 13.59
CA TYR A 269 -5.19 -3.39 12.36
C TYR A 269 -5.85 -4.75 12.57
N TYR A 270 -5.37 -5.50 13.57
CA TYR A 270 -5.86 -6.85 13.85
C TYR A 270 -7.14 -6.87 14.67
N ARG A 271 -7.33 -5.93 15.61
CA ARG A 271 -8.44 -6.00 16.57
C ARG A 271 -9.71 -5.35 16.08
N TYR A 272 -9.62 -4.22 15.37
CA TYR A 272 -10.78 -3.38 15.04
C TYR A 272 -10.92 -3.10 13.55
N GLN A 273 -9.83 -3.12 12.79
CA GLN A 273 -9.83 -2.70 11.39
C GLN A 273 -9.94 -3.85 10.39
N ASN A 274 -10.19 -5.08 10.86
CA ASN A 274 -10.32 -6.29 10.02
C ASN A 274 -9.16 -6.47 9.03
N GLY A 275 -7.94 -6.11 9.45
CA GLY A 275 -6.77 -6.11 8.59
C GLY A 275 -6.80 -5.05 7.47
N ASN A 276 -7.45 -3.92 7.72
CA ASN A 276 -7.76 -2.83 6.78
C ASN A 276 -8.58 -3.31 5.58
N ARG A 277 -9.67 -4.03 5.83
CA ARG A 277 -10.57 -4.60 4.80
C ARG A 277 -12.02 -4.45 5.19
N ASP A 278 -12.91 -4.42 4.20
CA ASP A 278 -14.35 -4.49 4.42
C ASP A 278 -14.74 -5.79 5.15
N ASP A 279 -15.71 -5.72 6.07
CA ASP A 279 -16.15 -6.86 6.86
C ASP A 279 -17.26 -7.69 6.16
N TRP A 280 -16.91 -8.20 4.98
CA TRP A 280 -17.77 -9.11 4.21
C TRP A 280 -18.23 -10.32 5.03
N ARG A 281 -17.33 -10.84 5.86
CA ARG A 281 -17.58 -12.06 6.64
C ARG A 281 -18.73 -11.84 7.62
N SER A 282 -18.70 -10.79 8.42
CA SER A 282 -19.77 -10.52 9.39
C SER A 282 -21.09 -10.21 8.69
N ALA A 283 -21.05 -9.46 7.58
CA ALA A 283 -22.24 -9.12 6.79
C ALA A 283 -22.94 -10.39 6.25
N PHE A 284 -22.21 -11.30 5.62
CA PHE A 284 -22.82 -12.51 5.07
C PHE A 284 -23.17 -13.57 6.13
N ILE A 285 -22.42 -13.65 7.24
CA ILE A 285 -22.84 -14.49 8.38
C ILE A 285 -24.18 -14.00 8.94
N PHE A 286 -24.33 -12.68 9.11
CA PHE A 286 -25.58 -12.08 9.60
C PHE A 286 -26.78 -12.41 8.70
N ILE A 287 -26.60 -12.36 7.37
CA ILE A 287 -27.62 -12.75 6.40
C ILE A 287 -27.90 -14.24 6.49
N ARG A 288 -26.86 -15.09 6.47
CA ARG A 288 -27.01 -16.56 6.50
C ARG A 288 -27.85 -17.06 7.68
N GLU A 289 -27.72 -16.44 8.84
CA GLU A 289 -28.49 -16.77 10.04
C GLU A 289 -29.99 -16.40 9.95
N ARG A 290 -30.38 -15.55 8.99
CA ARG A 290 -31.72 -14.96 8.85
C ARG A 290 -32.37 -15.22 7.49
N LEU A 291 -31.64 -15.89 6.60
CA LEU A 291 -32.03 -16.19 5.24
C LEU A 291 -33.22 -17.16 5.22
N GLN A 292 -34.14 -16.94 4.28
CA GLN A 292 -35.26 -17.84 3.96
C GLN A 292 -35.10 -18.44 2.56
N ASP A 293 -35.74 -19.57 2.28
CA ASP A 293 -35.55 -20.38 1.07
C ASP A 293 -35.88 -19.66 -0.27
N ASP A 294 -36.55 -18.51 -0.23
CA ASP A 294 -36.92 -17.68 -1.38
C ASP A 294 -36.25 -16.29 -1.41
N ASP A 295 -35.38 -16.00 -0.45
CA ASP A 295 -34.68 -14.71 -0.36
C ASP A 295 -33.69 -14.53 -1.51
N LEU A 296 -33.65 -13.32 -2.06
CA LEU A 296 -32.59 -12.90 -2.98
C LEU A 296 -31.51 -12.14 -2.21
N VAL A 297 -30.25 -12.31 -2.59
CA VAL A 297 -29.13 -11.57 -1.98
C VAL A 297 -28.34 -10.87 -3.08
N PHE A 298 -28.27 -9.54 -2.98
CA PHE A 298 -27.52 -8.67 -3.86
C PHE A 298 -26.27 -8.13 -3.15
N ALA A 299 -25.13 -8.13 -3.82
CA ALA A 299 -23.87 -7.61 -3.30
C ALA A 299 -23.09 -6.88 -4.40
N GLY A 300 -22.17 -5.98 -4.01
CA GLY A 300 -21.25 -5.35 -4.96
C GLY A 300 -20.24 -6.34 -5.57
N ASP A 301 -19.91 -7.39 -4.81
CA ASP A 301 -19.07 -8.51 -5.25
C ASP A 301 -19.79 -9.85 -4.96
N PRO A 302 -20.52 -10.39 -5.95
CA PRO A 302 -21.28 -11.64 -5.78
C PRO A 302 -20.41 -12.85 -5.47
N ASP A 303 -19.19 -12.93 -6.00
CA ASP A 303 -18.31 -14.09 -5.77
C ASP A 303 -17.97 -14.24 -4.28
N VAL A 304 -17.83 -13.11 -3.57
CA VAL A 304 -17.62 -13.10 -2.12
C VAL A 304 -18.89 -13.56 -1.39
N GLY A 305 -20.06 -13.13 -1.85
CA GLY A 305 -21.35 -13.57 -1.31
C GLY A 305 -21.58 -15.07 -1.46
N ASP A 306 -21.32 -15.60 -2.65
CA ASP A 306 -21.44 -17.02 -2.99
C ASP A 306 -20.56 -17.87 -2.08
N TYR A 307 -19.33 -17.42 -1.85
CA TYR A 307 -18.39 -18.09 -0.97
C TYR A 307 -18.91 -18.22 0.48
N TYR A 308 -19.49 -17.16 1.05
CA TYR A 308 -19.93 -17.15 2.45
C TYR A 308 -21.32 -17.77 2.67
N LEU A 309 -22.22 -17.64 1.71
CA LEU A 309 -23.59 -18.16 1.80
C LEU A 309 -23.71 -19.59 1.27
N GLY A 310 -22.78 -20.05 0.43
CA GLY A 310 -22.84 -21.38 -0.20
C GLY A 310 -23.96 -21.51 -1.25
N GLN A 311 -24.52 -20.37 -1.68
CA GLN A 311 -25.55 -20.27 -2.70
C GLN A 311 -25.30 -19.02 -3.55
N ARG A 312 -25.86 -19.01 -4.75
CA ARG A 312 -25.68 -17.91 -5.69
C ARG A 312 -26.30 -16.60 -5.17
N THR A 313 -25.53 -15.54 -5.29
CA THR A 313 -25.89 -14.14 -5.05
C THR A 313 -25.85 -13.38 -6.38
N PHE A 314 -26.38 -12.15 -6.36
CA PHE A 314 -26.57 -11.33 -7.56
C PHE A 314 -25.77 -10.03 -7.44
N SER A 315 -25.33 -9.49 -8.58
CA SER A 315 -24.70 -8.17 -8.57
C SER A 315 -25.74 -7.11 -8.24
N THR A 316 -25.36 -6.13 -7.41
CA THR A 316 -26.20 -4.95 -7.17
C THR A 316 -26.50 -4.21 -8.47
N GLY A 317 -25.60 -4.28 -9.46
CA GLY A 317 -25.84 -3.72 -10.79
C GLY A 317 -26.93 -4.42 -11.59
N ASP A 318 -27.21 -5.69 -11.30
CA ASP A 318 -28.26 -6.49 -11.96
C ASP A 318 -29.65 -6.26 -11.33
N PHE A 319 -29.73 -5.43 -10.29
CA PHE A 319 -30.99 -5.09 -9.65
C PHE A 319 -31.82 -4.16 -10.54
N GLU A 320 -32.96 -4.67 -11.02
CA GLU A 320 -33.98 -3.92 -11.75
C GLU A 320 -35.31 -3.90 -10.98
N GLU A 321 -35.78 -2.72 -10.60
CA GLU A 321 -36.99 -2.53 -9.79
C GLU A 321 -38.23 -3.18 -10.42
N SER A 322 -38.45 -2.97 -11.72
CA SER A 322 -39.64 -3.42 -12.44
C SER A 322 -39.77 -4.95 -12.48
N ALA A 323 -38.65 -5.66 -12.62
CA ALA A 323 -38.59 -7.10 -12.57
C ALA A 323 -38.80 -7.63 -11.14
N PHE A 324 -38.30 -6.90 -10.14
CA PHE A 324 -38.31 -7.33 -8.75
C PHE A 324 -39.69 -7.19 -8.07
N ARG A 325 -40.39 -6.06 -8.26
CA ARG A 325 -41.74 -5.85 -7.70
C ARG A 325 -42.76 -6.88 -8.18
N SER A 326 -42.58 -7.44 -9.37
CA SER A 326 -43.51 -8.43 -9.95
C SER A 326 -43.55 -9.77 -9.19
N LYS A 327 -42.53 -10.08 -8.39
CA LYS A 327 -42.36 -11.39 -7.73
C LYS A 327 -42.58 -11.38 -6.22
N PHE A 328 -42.81 -10.22 -5.60
CA PHE A 328 -43.01 -10.06 -4.14
C PHE A 328 -42.03 -10.87 -3.28
N ARG A 329 -40.73 -10.85 -3.63
CA ARG A 329 -39.70 -11.57 -2.87
C ARG A 329 -39.02 -10.66 -1.87
N ARG A 330 -38.66 -11.23 -0.73
CA ARG A 330 -37.78 -10.58 0.23
C ARG A 330 -36.36 -10.57 -0.32
N ALA A 331 -35.63 -9.47 -0.15
CA ALA A 331 -34.28 -9.33 -0.67
C ALA A 331 -33.32 -8.64 0.30
N TRP A 332 -32.10 -9.14 0.34
CA TRP A 332 -30.98 -8.59 1.09
C TRP A 332 -30.06 -7.84 0.14
N PHE A 333 -29.55 -6.70 0.60
CA PHE A 333 -28.57 -5.90 -0.13
C PHE A 333 -27.36 -5.67 0.77
N VAL A 334 -26.18 -6.05 0.30
CA VAL A 334 -24.90 -5.81 0.96
C VAL A 334 -24.20 -4.66 0.25
N ILE A 335 -24.14 -3.52 0.93
CA ILE A 335 -23.65 -2.25 0.40
C ILE A 335 -22.22 -2.02 0.89
N ASP A 336 -21.27 -2.04 -0.04
CA ASP A 336 -19.86 -1.73 0.21
C ASP A 336 -19.51 -0.29 -0.18
N MET A 337 -18.25 0.08 0.01
CA MET A 337 -17.77 1.44 -0.28
C MET A 337 -17.83 1.87 -1.75
N ASN A 338 -17.81 0.94 -2.68
CA ASN A 338 -17.80 1.21 -4.12
C ASN A 338 -19.23 1.29 -4.67
N THR A 339 -20.22 0.73 -3.98
CA THR A 339 -21.62 0.71 -4.44
C THR A 339 -22.14 2.11 -4.77
N GLN A 340 -21.79 3.11 -3.97
CA GLN A 340 -22.19 4.50 -4.22
C GLN A 340 -21.61 5.09 -5.52
N GLU A 341 -20.38 4.72 -5.87
CA GLU A 341 -19.71 5.20 -7.10
C GLU A 341 -20.20 4.41 -8.33
N LEU A 342 -20.38 3.10 -8.19
CA LEU A 342 -20.72 2.21 -9.30
C LEU A 342 -22.23 2.16 -9.60
N TYR A 343 -23.07 2.19 -8.57
CA TYR A 343 -24.52 1.93 -8.65
C TYR A 343 -25.36 2.96 -7.86
N PRO A 344 -25.20 4.27 -8.13
CA PRO A 344 -25.85 5.33 -7.33
C PRO A 344 -27.38 5.28 -7.38
N GLN A 345 -27.97 4.87 -8.51
CA GLN A 345 -29.43 4.81 -8.67
C GLN A 345 -30.04 3.66 -7.86
N GLN A 346 -29.41 2.47 -7.93
CA GLN A 346 -29.82 1.31 -7.16
C GLN A 346 -29.67 1.58 -5.66
N LEU A 347 -28.57 2.22 -5.24
CA LEU A 347 -28.37 2.58 -3.84
C LEU A 347 -29.47 3.53 -3.33
N ALA A 348 -29.83 4.56 -4.09
CA ALA A 348 -30.90 5.48 -3.72
C ALA A 348 -32.24 4.76 -3.53
N TRP A 349 -32.57 3.83 -4.45
CA TRP A 349 -33.77 3.00 -4.32
C TRP A 349 -33.75 2.14 -3.06
N ILE A 350 -32.61 1.49 -2.77
CA ILE A 350 -32.42 0.62 -1.60
C ILE A 350 -32.57 1.45 -0.31
N GLU A 351 -31.98 2.64 -0.24
CA GLU A 351 -32.09 3.51 0.93
C GLU A 351 -33.52 4.03 1.16
N GLU A 352 -34.31 4.19 0.11
CA GLU A 352 -35.72 4.61 0.19
C GLU A 352 -36.68 3.46 0.56
N HIS A 353 -36.47 2.26 0.02
CA HIS A 353 -37.44 1.17 0.08
C HIS A 353 -37.05 0.01 1.01
N ALA A 354 -35.77 -0.13 1.33
CA ALA A 354 -35.26 -1.17 2.22
C ALA A 354 -34.88 -0.57 3.58
N ARG A 355 -34.90 -1.39 4.64
CA ARG A 355 -34.43 -0.97 5.96
C ARG A 355 -33.02 -1.46 6.18
N GLN A 356 -32.15 -0.58 6.65
CA GLN A 356 -30.83 -0.98 7.13
C GLN A 356 -30.99 -1.83 8.40
N VAL A 357 -30.61 -3.09 8.33
CA VAL A 357 -30.77 -4.09 9.40
C VAL A 357 -29.46 -4.43 10.11
N ALA A 358 -28.31 -4.12 9.51
CA ALA A 358 -27.01 -4.21 10.17
C ALA A 358 -26.00 -3.20 9.62
N ASN A 359 -25.02 -2.84 10.45
CA ASN A 359 -23.90 -1.97 10.10
C ASN A 359 -22.60 -2.62 10.60
N PHE A 360 -21.70 -2.92 9.65
CA PHE A 360 -20.38 -3.48 9.85
C PHE A 360 -19.29 -2.56 9.30
N ASP A 361 -19.57 -1.26 9.21
CA ASP A 361 -18.61 -0.24 8.80
C ASP A 361 -17.32 -0.38 9.62
N VAL A 362 -16.17 -0.41 8.94
CA VAL A 362 -14.85 -0.52 9.57
C VAL A 362 -14.18 0.85 9.54
N PRO A 363 -14.11 1.58 10.67
CA PRO A 363 -13.52 2.92 10.70
C PRO A 363 -11.99 2.87 10.72
N LEU A 364 -11.37 3.64 9.82
CA LEU A 364 -9.93 3.92 9.82
C LEU A 364 -9.69 5.43 9.93
N ARG A 365 -8.46 5.80 10.26
CA ARG A 365 -8.05 7.21 10.22
C ARG A 365 -8.10 7.72 8.78
N GLY A 366 -9.00 8.65 8.51
CA GLY A 366 -9.15 9.29 7.19
C GLY A 366 -9.93 8.50 6.15
N ARG A 367 -10.47 7.31 6.49
CA ARG A 367 -11.35 6.53 5.60
C ARG A 367 -12.20 5.55 6.42
N THR A 368 -13.43 5.29 6.00
CA THR A 368 -14.24 4.20 6.55
C THR A 368 -14.53 3.19 5.44
N PHE A 369 -14.28 1.90 5.70
CA PHE A 369 -14.79 0.84 4.82
C PHE A 369 -16.27 0.63 5.12
N LYS A 370 -17.13 1.08 4.20
CA LYS A 370 -18.58 0.92 4.36
C LYS A 370 -18.94 -0.54 4.16
N MET A 371 -19.74 -1.10 5.07
CA MET A 371 -20.29 -2.44 4.94
C MET A 371 -21.63 -2.50 5.66
N ARG A 372 -22.72 -2.33 4.92
CA ARG A 372 -24.07 -2.21 5.47
C ARG A 372 -24.99 -3.23 4.85
N VAL A 373 -25.89 -3.76 5.66
CA VAL A 373 -26.89 -4.74 5.20
C VAL A 373 -28.26 -4.11 5.26
N TYR A 374 -28.95 -4.12 4.12
CA TYR A 374 -30.32 -3.70 3.99
C TYR A 374 -31.20 -4.91 3.68
N LEU A 375 -32.42 -4.89 4.20
CA LEU A 375 -33.44 -5.88 3.93
C LEU A 375 -34.63 -5.15 3.32
N TYR A 376 -35.12 -5.64 2.19
CA TYR A 376 -36.42 -5.30 1.65
C TYR A 376 -37.38 -6.45 1.95
N ASP A 377 -38.50 -6.13 2.60
CA ASP A 377 -39.58 -7.08 2.84
C ASP A 377 -40.90 -6.51 2.27
N PRO A 378 -41.53 -7.17 1.29
CA PRO A 378 -42.80 -6.72 0.71
C PRO A 378 -43.91 -6.53 1.74
N ALA A 379 -43.87 -7.24 2.88
CA ALA A 379 -44.86 -7.10 3.95
C ALA A 379 -44.87 -5.69 4.56
N TRP A 380 -43.75 -4.96 4.50
CA TRP A 380 -43.68 -3.59 4.99
C TRP A 380 -44.43 -2.59 4.11
N GLU A 381 -44.47 -2.82 2.79
CA GLU A 381 -45.30 -2.01 1.89
C GLU A 381 -46.78 -2.26 2.12
N THR A 382 -47.19 -3.52 2.37
CA THR A 382 -48.60 -3.86 2.64
C THR A 382 -49.09 -3.20 3.94
N SER A 383 -48.23 -3.14 4.96
CA SER A 383 -48.52 -2.49 6.24
C SER A 383 -48.74 -0.97 6.10
N LEU A 384 -47.94 -0.30 5.26
CA LEU A 384 -48.08 1.13 4.96
C LEU A 384 -49.37 1.43 4.16
N VAL A 385 -49.79 0.53 3.27
CA VAL A 385 -51.05 0.65 2.53
C VAL A 385 -52.26 0.45 3.44
N ILE A 386 -52.21 -0.52 4.38
CA ILE A 386 -53.29 -0.75 5.35
C ILE A 386 -53.42 0.46 6.30
N ILE A 387 -52.32 0.99 6.83
CA ILE A 387 -52.34 2.20 7.68
C ILE A 387 -52.90 3.40 6.90
N LYS A 388 -52.52 3.60 5.62
CA LYS A 388 -53.11 4.67 4.78
C LYS A 388 -54.61 4.48 4.56
N LYS A 389 -55.09 3.23 4.46
CA LYS A 389 -56.51 2.91 4.29
C LYS A 389 -57.32 3.13 5.57
N GLU A 390 -56.73 2.85 6.73
CA GLU A 390 -57.40 2.99 8.04
C GLU A 390 -57.33 4.41 8.61
N THR A 391 -56.26 5.16 8.33
CA THR A 391 -56.06 6.52 8.89
C THR A 391 -56.44 7.65 7.93
N GLY A 392 -56.73 7.36 6.65
CA GLY A 392 -57.15 8.37 5.66
C GLY A 392 -56.11 9.47 5.36
N LEU A 393 -54.88 9.34 5.85
CA LEU A 393 -53.84 10.36 5.73
C LEU A 393 -53.05 10.18 4.42
N SER A 394 -53.46 10.91 3.40
CA SER A 394 -52.64 11.20 2.22
C SER A 394 -51.66 12.34 2.57
N TYR A 395 -50.43 12.02 2.95
CA TYR A 395 -49.39 13.05 2.97
C TYR A 395 -48.97 13.37 1.54
N ILE A 396 -49.29 14.59 1.14
CA ILE A 396 -48.73 15.30 0.00
C ILE A 396 -47.21 15.37 0.23
N THR A 397 -46.45 15.02 -0.80
CA THR A 397 -45.00 15.23 -0.92
C THR A 397 -44.61 16.62 -0.42
N SER A 398 -43.69 16.70 0.53
CA SER A 398 -42.94 17.94 0.80
C SER A 398 -41.50 17.72 0.37
N PRO A 399 -40.93 18.60 -0.50
CA PRO A 399 -39.53 18.53 -0.86
C PRO A 399 -38.70 19.26 0.20
N VAL A 400 -37.81 18.54 0.88
CA VAL A 400 -36.56 19.09 1.45
C VAL A 400 -35.49 18.03 1.36
#